data_AF-A0A2D4H5D3-F1
#
_entry.id   AF-A0A2D4H5D3-F1
#
_cell.length_a   1.000
_cell.length_b   1.000
_cell.length_c   1.000
_cell.angle_alpha   90.00
_cell.angle_beta   90.00
_cell.angle_gamma   90.00
#
_symmetry.space_group_name_H-M   'P 1'
#
loop_
_entity.id
_entity.type
_entity.pdbx_description
1 polymer ?
#
loop_
_entity_poly.entity_id
_entity_poly.type
_entity_poly.pdbx_seq_one_letter_code
_entity_poly.pdbx_strand_id
1 'polypeptide(L)'
;VLCSAKLSCFTSSFFTFLIFSPVLLIPFSSFDKSIEEWRQFHCDLNDLSQWLTEAEGLLAEAHAPDGSLDIEKARIHQQELEEGISSHKLSFSTLNRTGEEIIQKLSNTDGNFLKEKLAGLYKRWKNINAEVMERQQRLKGKNQQLIDFTRKLEEISCWVQNVENSLDEKPAISHEENLQELMGLIKEMDIQGEKLKWLNRNEAEVLSNT
;
A
#
# COMPACT_ATOMS: atom_id res chain seq x y z
N VAL A 1 4.85 0.50 30.04
CA VAL A 1 5.67 0.13 31.23
C VAL A 1 5.35 -1.28 31.77
N LEU A 2 4.08 -1.74 31.79
CA LEU A 2 3.71 -3.09 32.26
C LEU A 2 4.19 -4.28 31.39
N CYS A 3 4.53 -4.07 30.12
CA CYS A 3 4.99 -5.15 29.21
C CYS A 3 6.48 -5.49 29.38
N SER A 4 7.30 -4.52 29.80
CA SER A 4 8.74 -4.70 30.07
C SER A 4 8.99 -5.49 31.36
N ALA A 5 8.14 -5.29 32.39
CA ALA A 5 8.25 -6.00 33.66
C ALA A 5 7.95 -7.50 33.56
N LYS A 6 6.99 -7.91 32.71
CA LYS A 6 6.70 -9.34 32.49
C LYS A 6 7.77 -10.04 31.66
N LEU A 7 8.40 -9.35 30.71
CA LEU A 7 9.56 -9.89 29.98
C LEU A 7 10.82 -10.02 30.84
N SER A 8 11.01 -9.14 31.82
CA SER A 8 12.05 -9.28 32.85
C SER A 8 11.80 -10.46 33.80
N CYS A 9 10.54 -10.85 34.06
CA CYS A 9 10.24 -12.11 34.75
C CYS A 9 10.38 -13.33 33.83
N PHE A 10 10.21 -13.16 32.52
CA PHE A 10 10.35 -14.20 31.50
C PHE A 10 11.79 -14.70 31.38
N THR A 11 12.77 -13.78 31.45
CA THR A 11 14.18 -14.16 31.58
C THR A 11 14.40 -14.91 32.89
N SER A 12 13.77 -14.52 33.99
CA SER A 12 13.96 -15.19 35.29
C SER A 12 13.44 -16.64 35.29
N SER A 13 12.26 -16.92 34.76
CA SER A 13 11.68 -18.28 34.81
C SER A 13 12.36 -19.26 33.84
N PHE A 14 12.73 -18.77 32.64
CA PHE A 14 13.51 -19.54 31.66
C PHE A 14 14.97 -19.73 32.13
N PHE A 15 15.57 -18.72 32.78
CA PHE A 15 16.88 -18.85 33.42
C PHE A 15 16.87 -19.80 34.61
N THR A 16 15.83 -19.80 35.45
CA THR A 16 15.77 -20.73 36.60
C THR A 16 15.70 -22.19 36.17
N PHE A 17 15.02 -22.50 35.04
CA PHE A 17 14.96 -23.86 34.52
C PHE A 17 16.30 -24.35 33.96
N LEU A 18 17.12 -23.44 33.40
CA LEU A 18 18.44 -23.76 32.85
C LEU A 18 19.56 -23.75 33.92
N ILE A 19 19.41 -22.97 34.99
CA ILE A 19 20.43 -22.82 36.06
C ILE A 19 20.25 -23.84 37.20
N PHE A 20 19.03 -24.32 37.49
CA PHE A 20 18.76 -25.16 38.66
C PHE A 20 18.45 -26.64 38.40
N SER A 21 18.50 -27.12 37.16
CA SER A 21 18.37 -28.56 36.89
C SER A 21 19.75 -29.25 37.06
N PRO A 22 19.97 -30.06 38.12
CA PRO A 22 21.30 -30.65 38.39
C PRO A 22 21.66 -31.81 37.43
N VAL A 23 20.88 -32.05 36.37
CA VAL A 23 20.91 -33.29 35.59
C VAL A 23 21.36 -33.08 34.13
N LEU A 24 21.48 -31.84 33.64
CA LEU A 24 21.92 -31.60 32.27
C LEU A 24 23.04 -30.54 32.26
N LEU A 25 24.28 -31.01 32.07
CA LEU A 25 25.38 -30.18 31.57
C LEU A 25 24.99 -29.66 30.19
N ILE A 26 24.22 -28.59 30.13
CA ILE A 26 23.99 -27.85 28.89
C ILE A 26 25.33 -27.15 28.60
N PRO A 27 26.04 -27.51 27.52
CA PRO A 27 27.32 -26.88 27.21
C PRO A 27 27.09 -25.37 27.03
N PHE A 28 27.97 -24.57 27.63
CA PHE A 28 27.89 -23.09 27.64
C PHE A 28 27.65 -22.50 26.23
N SER A 29 28.22 -23.12 25.19
CA SER A 29 28.02 -22.73 23.78
C SER A 29 26.58 -22.89 23.27
N SER A 30 25.82 -23.87 23.77
CA SER A 30 24.40 -24.06 23.43
C SER A 30 23.50 -23.05 24.16
N PHE A 31 23.93 -22.60 25.34
CA PHE A 31 23.23 -21.59 26.13
C PHE A 31 23.39 -20.20 25.50
N ASP A 32 24.61 -19.82 25.12
CA ASP A 32 24.88 -18.56 24.42
C ASP A 32 24.09 -18.45 23.11
N LYS A 33 24.03 -19.54 22.34
CA LYS A 33 23.25 -19.59 21.09
C LYS A 33 21.76 -19.32 21.33
N SER A 34 21.18 -19.93 22.36
CA SER A 34 19.75 -19.78 22.67
C SER A 34 19.41 -18.37 23.18
N ILE A 35 20.34 -17.74 23.91
CA ILE A 35 20.20 -16.35 24.37
C ILE A 35 20.23 -15.40 23.17
N GLU A 36 21.16 -15.61 22.25
CA GLU A 36 21.28 -14.77 21.06
C GLU A 36 20.05 -14.90 20.15
N GLU A 37 19.53 -16.12 19.95
CA GLU A 37 18.28 -16.37 19.23
C GLU A 37 17.09 -15.60 19.85
N TRP A 38 16.97 -15.60 21.18
CA TRP A 38 15.91 -14.87 21.88
C TRP A 38 16.09 -13.35 21.80
N ARG A 39 17.34 -12.88 21.91
CA ARG A 39 17.67 -11.45 21.75
C ARG A 39 17.31 -10.95 20.36
N GLN A 40 17.74 -11.66 19.32
CA GLN A 40 17.45 -11.29 17.95
C GLN A 40 15.93 -11.30 17.69
N PHE A 41 15.23 -12.34 18.13
CA PHE A 41 13.77 -12.40 18.03
C PHE A 41 13.10 -11.19 18.69
N HIS A 42 13.57 -10.78 19.87
CA HIS A 42 13.02 -9.64 20.58
C HIS A 42 13.32 -8.30 19.89
N CYS A 43 14.51 -8.14 19.29
CA CYS A 43 14.84 -6.98 18.46
C CYS A 43 13.92 -6.92 17.24
N ASP A 44 13.87 -8.00 16.44
CA ASP A 44 13.03 -8.09 15.24
C ASP A 44 11.54 -7.81 15.55
N LEU A 45 11.06 -8.32 16.69
CA LEU A 45 9.68 -8.10 17.16
C LEU A 45 9.41 -6.62 17.46
N ASN A 46 10.34 -5.95 18.11
CA ASN A 46 10.19 -4.54 18.47
C ASN A 46 10.31 -3.64 17.25
N ASP A 47 11.28 -3.89 16.38
CA ASP A 47 11.51 -3.14 15.15
C ASP A 47 10.26 -3.23 14.26
N LEU A 48 9.74 -4.44 14.04
CA LEU A 48 8.51 -4.64 13.28
C LEU A 48 7.30 -3.98 13.96
N SER A 49 7.18 -4.10 15.29
CA SER A 49 6.06 -3.47 16.02
C SER A 49 6.11 -1.95 15.97
N GLN A 50 7.30 -1.36 15.97
CA GLN A 50 7.50 0.07 15.81
C GLN A 50 7.08 0.50 14.41
N TRP A 51 7.62 -0.15 13.37
CA TRP A 51 7.27 0.15 11.99
C TRP A 51 5.77 0.01 11.73
N LEU A 52 5.12 -1.03 12.26
CA LEU A 52 3.65 -1.18 12.15
C LEU A 52 2.89 0.01 12.74
N THR A 53 3.40 0.60 13.82
CA THR A 53 2.78 1.75 14.48
C THR A 53 2.97 3.02 13.64
N GLU A 54 4.15 3.21 13.08
CA GLU A 54 4.46 4.31 12.16
C GLU A 54 3.59 4.20 10.89
N ALA A 55 3.50 3.00 10.32
CA ALA A 55 2.68 2.72 9.14
C ALA A 55 1.18 2.96 9.37
N GLU A 56 0.65 2.56 10.53
CA GLU A 56 -0.73 2.88 10.95
C GLU A 56 -0.95 4.40 11.07
N GLY A 57 0.06 5.13 11.56
CA GLY A 57 0.06 6.59 11.59
C GLY A 57 -0.01 7.21 10.19
N LEU A 58 0.85 6.78 9.27
CA LEU A 58 0.86 7.27 7.88
C LEU A 58 -0.47 7.00 7.14
N LEU A 59 -1.10 5.85 7.41
CA LEU A 59 -2.43 5.52 6.88
C LEU A 59 -3.51 6.46 7.45
N ALA A 60 -3.47 6.75 8.74
CA ALA A 60 -4.40 7.66 9.40
C ALA A 60 -4.23 9.12 8.94
N GLU A 61 -2.99 9.60 8.81
CA GLU A 61 -2.65 10.97 8.38
C GLU A 61 -3.05 11.28 6.94
N ALA A 62 -3.20 10.25 6.10
CA ALA A 62 -3.72 10.37 4.75
C ALA A 62 -5.23 10.65 4.70
N HIS A 63 -5.93 10.58 5.83
CA HIS A 63 -7.35 10.90 5.93
C HIS A 63 -7.57 12.28 6.55
N ALA A 64 -8.49 13.05 5.97
CA ALA A 64 -8.93 14.33 6.49
C ALA A 64 -9.90 14.14 7.68
N PRO A 65 -10.17 15.19 8.49
CA PRO A 65 -11.05 15.08 9.67
C PRO A 65 -12.49 14.64 9.36
N ASP A 66 -12.95 14.84 8.13
CA ASP A 66 -14.27 14.40 7.64
C ASP A 66 -14.28 12.93 7.16
N GLY A 67 -13.13 12.24 7.22
CA GLY A 67 -12.96 10.86 6.77
C GLY A 67 -12.67 10.71 5.27
N SER A 68 -12.59 11.82 4.52
CA SER A 68 -12.17 11.78 3.12
C SER A 68 -10.67 11.49 2.98
N LEU A 69 -10.26 10.88 1.87
CA LEU A 69 -8.85 10.61 1.59
C LEU A 69 -8.21 11.85 0.96
N ASP A 70 -7.19 12.40 1.59
CA ASP A 70 -6.32 13.43 1.02
C ASP A 70 -5.43 12.76 -0.03
N ILE A 71 -5.71 13.01 -1.31
CA ILE A 71 -5.07 12.29 -2.43
C ILE A 71 -3.57 12.55 -2.51
N GLU A 72 -3.12 13.77 -2.22
CA GLU A 72 -1.70 14.09 -2.33
C GLU A 72 -0.92 13.47 -1.17
N LYS A 73 -1.42 13.59 0.07
CA LYS A 73 -0.79 12.89 1.20
C LYS A 73 -0.83 11.38 1.03
N ALA A 74 -1.97 10.84 0.59
CA ALA A 74 -2.12 9.41 0.32
C ALA A 74 -1.09 8.93 -0.70
N ARG A 75 -0.83 9.71 -1.76
CA ARG A 75 0.17 9.38 -2.79
C ARG A 75 1.59 9.37 -2.23
N ILE A 76 1.95 10.38 -1.44
CA ILE A 76 3.28 10.46 -0.80
C ILE A 76 3.48 9.27 0.15
N HIS A 77 2.55 9.05 1.08
CA HIS A 77 2.65 7.96 2.05
C HIS A 77 2.55 6.58 1.39
N GLN A 78 1.89 6.45 0.22
CA GLN A 78 1.76 5.18 -0.48
C GLN A 78 3.10 4.57 -0.85
N GLN A 79 4.00 5.38 -1.41
CA GLN A 79 5.32 4.88 -1.82
C GLN A 79 6.13 4.42 -0.60
N GLU A 80 6.18 5.25 0.46
CA GLU A 80 6.88 4.93 1.70
C GLU A 80 6.37 3.63 2.34
N LEU A 81 5.05 3.44 2.36
CA LEU A 81 4.43 2.23 2.90
C LEU A 81 4.75 0.98 2.06
N GLU A 82 4.78 1.09 0.74
CA GLU A 82 5.16 -0.02 -0.14
C GLU A 82 6.63 -0.44 0.04
N GLU A 83 7.53 0.54 0.15
CA GLU A 83 8.95 0.30 0.43
C GLU A 83 9.14 -0.31 1.83
N GLY A 84 8.44 0.21 2.84
CA GLY A 84 8.43 -0.31 4.21
C GLY A 84 7.91 -1.75 4.31
N ILE A 85 6.82 -2.09 3.62
CA ILE A 85 6.31 -3.46 3.55
C ILE A 85 7.35 -4.39 2.93
N SER A 86 7.98 -3.95 1.82
CA SER A 86 8.98 -4.75 1.12
C SER A 86 10.19 -5.05 2.01
N SER A 87 10.72 -4.05 2.71
CA SER A 87 11.89 -4.19 3.59
C SER A 87 11.63 -5.09 4.80
N HIS A 88 10.41 -5.04 5.38
CA HIS A 88 10.06 -5.81 6.57
C HIS A 88 9.54 -7.22 6.27
N LYS A 89 9.24 -7.56 5.02
CA LYS A 89 8.64 -8.86 4.63
C LYS A 89 9.47 -10.07 5.06
N LEU A 90 10.80 -9.98 4.92
CA LEU A 90 11.70 -11.05 5.36
C LEU A 90 11.76 -11.14 6.88
N SER A 91 11.84 -9.99 7.57
CA SER A 91 11.82 -9.93 9.04
C SER A 91 10.54 -10.55 9.60
N PHE A 92 9.37 -10.21 9.03
CA PHE A 92 8.09 -10.81 9.39
C PHE A 92 8.10 -12.34 9.25
N SER A 93 8.61 -12.87 8.13
CA SER A 93 8.70 -14.31 7.90
C SER A 93 9.62 -15.01 8.89
N THR A 94 10.78 -14.41 9.18
CA THR A 94 11.74 -14.93 10.16
C THR A 94 11.15 -14.90 11.56
N LEU A 95 10.49 -13.80 11.94
CA LEU A 95 9.84 -13.65 13.23
C LEU A 95 8.74 -14.71 13.43
N ASN A 96 7.98 -15.04 12.38
CA ASN A 96 6.97 -16.11 12.47
C ASN A 96 7.61 -17.47 12.76
N ARG A 97 8.63 -17.85 12.00
CA ARG A 97 9.34 -19.12 12.21
C ARG A 97 9.98 -19.19 13.59
N THR A 98 10.78 -18.19 13.95
CA THR A 98 11.51 -18.16 15.22
C THR A 98 10.53 -18.09 16.41
N GLY A 99 9.42 -17.36 16.26
CA GLY A 99 8.35 -17.30 17.26
C GLY A 99 7.73 -18.67 17.55
N GLU A 100 7.41 -19.45 16.51
CA GLU A 100 6.89 -20.82 16.65
C GLU A 100 7.89 -21.74 17.35
N GLU A 101 9.17 -21.67 16.97
CA GLU A 101 10.25 -22.46 17.60
C GLU A 101 10.42 -22.12 19.09
N ILE A 102 10.33 -20.84 19.45
CA ILE A 102 10.44 -20.42 20.85
C ILE A 102 9.21 -20.85 21.66
N ILE A 103 8.01 -20.72 21.09
CA ILE A 103 6.75 -21.15 21.72
C ILE A 103 6.81 -22.63 22.13
N GLN A 104 7.42 -23.49 21.31
CA GLN A 104 7.56 -24.92 21.61
C GLN A 104 8.49 -25.20 22.80
N LYS A 105 9.44 -24.29 23.09
CA LYS A 105 10.39 -24.41 24.20
C LYS A 105 9.84 -23.81 25.50
N LEU A 106 8.73 -23.08 25.45
CA LEU A 106 8.16 -22.37 26.60
C LEU A 106 7.15 -23.23 27.38
N SER A 107 6.90 -22.83 28.63
CA SER A 107 5.78 -23.35 29.40
C SER A 107 4.45 -23.06 28.67
N ASN A 108 3.40 -23.85 28.94
CA ASN A 108 2.10 -23.63 28.31
C ASN A 108 1.57 -22.20 28.52
N THR A 109 1.74 -21.64 29.72
CA THR A 109 1.30 -20.29 30.06
C THR A 109 2.06 -19.24 29.26
N ASP A 110 3.40 -19.34 29.24
CA ASP A 110 4.28 -18.38 28.57
C ASP A 110 4.16 -18.48 27.04
N GLY A 111 4.06 -19.69 26.52
CA GLY A 111 3.84 -19.96 25.10
C GLY A 111 2.50 -19.41 24.62
N ASN A 112 1.42 -19.55 25.40
CA ASN A 112 0.12 -18.96 25.05
C ASN A 112 0.17 -17.43 25.05
N PHE A 113 0.83 -16.81 26.03
CA PHE A 113 1.03 -15.36 26.05
C PHE A 113 1.79 -14.86 24.82
N LEU A 114 2.87 -15.55 24.43
CA LEU A 114 3.64 -15.19 23.24
C LEU A 114 2.82 -15.38 21.95
N LYS A 115 2.03 -16.46 21.85
CA LYS A 115 1.10 -16.68 20.72
C LYS A 115 0.11 -15.54 20.56
N GLU A 116 -0.51 -15.08 21.64
CA GLU A 116 -1.47 -13.96 21.59
C GLU A 116 -0.79 -12.66 21.11
N LYS A 117 0.41 -12.37 21.60
CA LYS A 117 1.19 -11.20 21.17
C LYS A 117 1.51 -11.26 19.68
N LEU A 118 2.00 -12.40 19.19
CA LEU A 118 2.31 -12.61 17.78
C LEU A 118 1.05 -12.54 16.90
N ALA A 119 -0.07 -13.12 17.34
CA ALA A 119 -1.34 -13.03 16.62
C ALA A 119 -1.81 -11.58 16.44
N GLY A 120 -1.66 -10.73 17.47
CA GLY A 120 -1.96 -9.30 17.37
C GLY A 120 -1.07 -8.59 16.34
N LEU A 121 0.23 -8.86 16.36
CA LEU A 121 1.19 -8.32 15.40
C LEU A 121 0.86 -8.75 13.96
N TYR A 122 0.54 -10.02 13.75
CA TYR A 122 0.19 -10.58 12.43
C TYR A 122 -1.09 -10.00 11.88
N LYS A 123 -2.08 -9.75 12.74
CA LYS A 123 -3.31 -9.09 12.35
C LYS A 123 -3.03 -7.67 11.85
N ARG A 124 -2.24 -6.88 12.58
CA ARG A 124 -1.83 -5.52 12.17
C ARG A 124 -1.10 -5.54 10.84
N TRP A 125 -0.10 -6.41 10.70
CA TRP A 125 0.64 -6.58 9.44
C TRP A 125 -0.29 -6.88 8.25
N LYS A 126 -1.21 -7.84 8.40
CA LYS A 126 -2.18 -8.18 7.34
C LYS A 126 -3.09 -7.02 7.00
N ASN A 127 -3.60 -6.31 8.01
CA ASN A 127 -4.47 -5.15 7.81
C ASN A 127 -3.76 -4.06 7.01
N ILE A 128 -2.55 -3.67 7.42
CA ILE A 128 -1.75 -2.67 6.71
C ILE A 128 -1.48 -3.11 5.27
N ASN A 129 -1.09 -4.36 5.04
CA ASN A 129 -0.85 -4.86 3.69
C ASN A 129 -2.11 -4.77 2.82
N ALA A 130 -3.26 -5.19 3.35
CA ALA A 130 -4.54 -5.12 2.63
C ALA A 130 -4.92 -3.67 2.29
N GLU A 131 -4.84 -2.78 3.26
CA GLU A 131 -5.19 -1.36 3.10
C GLU A 131 -4.26 -0.65 2.11
N VAL A 132 -2.95 -0.89 2.21
CA VAL A 132 -1.96 -0.32 1.27
C VAL A 132 -2.21 -0.84 -0.14
N MET A 133 -2.53 -2.12 -0.33
CA MET A 133 -2.87 -2.67 -1.65
C MET A 133 -4.17 -2.08 -2.21
N GLU A 134 -5.23 -2.00 -1.41
CA GLU A 134 -6.51 -1.42 -1.83
C GLU A 134 -6.35 0.06 -2.21
N ARG A 135 -5.65 0.84 -1.38
CA ARG A 135 -5.36 2.24 -1.65
C ARG A 135 -4.52 2.40 -2.93
N GLN A 136 -3.54 1.52 -3.18
CA GLN A 136 -2.76 1.53 -4.41
C GLN A 136 -3.65 1.37 -5.65
N GLN A 137 -4.56 0.38 -5.63
CA GLN A 137 -5.47 0.12 -6.75
C GLN A 137 -6.39 1.32 -7.00
N ARG A 138 -6.93 1.92 -5.93
CA ARG A 138 -7.76 3.12 -6.02
C ARG A 138 -6.99 4.30 -6.63
N LEU A 139 -5.76 4.55 -6.19
CA LEU A 139 -4.93 5.63 -6.73
C LEU A 139 -4.56 5.39 -8.20
N LYS A 140 -4.22 4.16 -8.59
CA LYS A 140 -3.96 3.78 -9.99
C LYS A 140 -5.19 3.98 -10.88
N GLY A 141 -6.37 3.58 -10.40
CA GLY A 141 -7.64 3.79 -11.11
C GLY A 141 -7.92 5.26 -11.35
N LYS A 142 -7.77 6.10 -10.32
CA LYS A 142 -7.92 7.56 -10.43
C LYS A 142 -6.96 8.17 -11.44
N ASN A 143 -5.68 7.77 -11.40
CA ASN A 143 -4.68 8.26 -12.34
C ASN A 143 -5.03 7.87 -13.80
N GLN A 144 -5.53 6.64 -14.01
CA GLN A 144 -5.95 6.20 -15.34
C GLN A 144 -7.14 7.00 -15.88
N GLN A 145 -8.13 7.28 -15.04
CA GLN A 145 -9.28 8.12 -15.41
C GLN A 145 -8.83 9.53 -15.85
N LEU A 146 -7.92 10.14 -15.10
CA LEU A 146 -7.37 11.46 -15.43
C LEU A 146 -6.61 11.43 -16.77
N ILE A 147 -5.76 10.42 -16.99
CA ILE A 147 -5.04 10.24 -18.26
C ILE A 147 -6.02 10.11 -19.44
N ASP A 148 -7.06 9.29 -19.30
CA ASP A 148 -8.06 9.09 -20.34
C ASP A 148 -8.89 10.35 -20.61
N PHE A 149 -9.19 11.13 -19.57
CA PHE A 149 -9.87 12.42 -19.68
C PHE A 149 -9.01 13.43 -20.45
N THR A 150 -7.75 13.63 -20.04
CA THR A 150 -6.81 14.54 -20.70
C THR A 150 -6.57 14.17 -22.15
N ARG A 151 -6.30 12.89 -22.45
CA ARG A 151 -6.11 12.40 -23.82
C ARG A 151 -7.33 12.68 -24.71
N LYS A 152 -8.54 12.45 -24.20
CA LYS A 152 -9.77 12.69 -24.96
C LYS A 152 -9.97 14.18 -25.26
N LEU A 153 -9.64 15.05 -24.30
CA LEU A 153 -9.65 16.51 -24.51
C LEU A 153 -8.64 16.92 -25.59
N GLU A 154 -7.40 16.46 -25.51
CA GLU A 154 -6.34 16.76 -26.50
C GLU A 154 -6.73 16.33 -27.91
N GLU A 155 -7.29 15.12 -28.05
CA GLU A 155 -7.76 14.62 -29.33
C GLU A 155 -8.90 15.48 -29.91
N ILE A 156 -9.83 16.02 -29.09
CA ILE A 156 -10.87 16.96 -29.57
C ILE A 156 -10.25 18.30 -29.96
N SER A 157 -9.36 18.85 -29.14
CA SER A 157 -8.67 20.11 -29.44
C SER A 157 -7.88 20.02 -30.75
N CYS A 158 -7.18 18.91 -30.97
CA CYS A 158 -6.45 18.65 -32.22
C CYS A 158 -7.41 18.55 -33.40
N TRP A 159 -8.54 17.86 -33.26
CA TRP A 159 -9.56 17.79 -34.30
C TRP A 159 -10.11 19.18 -34.66
N VAL A 160 -10.51 19.97 -33.65
CA VAL A 160 -11.01 21.34 -33.87
C VAL A 160 -9.97 22.18 -34.62
N GLN A 161 -8.71 22.16 -34.17
CA GLN A 161 -7.63 22.90 -34.82
C GLN A 161 -7.43 22.49 -36.28
N ASN A 162 -7.50 21.18 -36.59
CA ASN A 162 -7.37 20.69 -37.95
C ASN A 162 -8.54 21.12 -38.84
N VAL A 163 -9.77 21.13 -38.30
CA VAL A 163 -10.96 21.61 -39.00
C VAL A 163 -10.85 23.11 -39.27
N GLU A 164 -10.44 23.90 -38.29
CA GLU A 164 -10.22 25.35 -38.42
C GLU A 164 -9.17 25.65 -39.50
N ASN A 165 -8.01 24.97 -39.45
CA ASN A 165 -6.96 25.14 -40.46
C ASN A 165 -7.44 24.74 -41.87
N SER A 166 -8.19 23.64 -41.99
CA SER A 166 -8.73 23.17 -43.27
C SER A 166 -9.78 24.11 -43.87
N LEU A 167 -10.51 24.85 -43.01
CA LEU A 167 -11.46 25.89 -43.41
C LEU A 167 -10.73 27.16 -43.87
N ASP A 168 -9.62 27.52 -43.22
CA ASP A 168 -8.81 28.69 -43.56
C ASP A 168 -7.97 28.49 -44.84
N GLU A 169 -7.56 27.26 -45.14
CA GLU A 169 -6.68 26.95 -46.29
C GLU A 169 -7.40 26.84 -47.66
N LYS A 170 -8.74 26.83 -47.72
CA LYS A 170 -9.47 26.57 -48.97
C LYS A 170 -9.93 27.83 -49.72
N PRO A 171 -9.38 28.14 -50.91
CA PRO A 171 -10.08 28.92 -51.92
C PRO A 171 -11.15 28.04 -52.58
N ALA A 172 -12.28 28.65 -52.98
CA ALA A 172 -13.44 27.95 -53.53
C ALA A 172 -13.09 26.97 -54.68
N ILE A 173 -13.12 25.66 -54.41
CA ILE A 173 -12.94 24.59 -55.41
C ILE A 173 -14.21 23.70 -55.45
N SER A 174 -14.55 23.23 -56.66
CA SER A 174 -15.57 22.24 -57.11
C SER A 174 -16.60 21.66 -56.11
N HIS A 175 -17.88 21.71 -56.49
CA HIS A 175 -19.04 21.30 -55.66
C HIS A 175 -19.09 19.83 -55.22
N GLU A 176 -18.55 18.88 -55.97
CA GLU A 176 -18.70 17.44 -55.66
C GLU A 176 -17.69 16.95 -54.61
N GLU A 177 -16.42 17.37 -54.71
CA GLU A 177 -15.36 17.04 -53.74
C GLU A 177 -15.68 17.64 -52.36
N ASN A 178 -16.29 18.83 -52.33
CA ASN A 178 -16.77 19.47 -51.12
C ASN A 178 -17.84 18.65 -50.38
N LEU A 179 -18.77 17.99 -51.09
CA LEU A 179 -19.84 17.22 -50.45
C LEU A 179 -19.30 15.96 -49.75
N GLN A 180 -18.34 15.27 -50.37
CA GLN A 180 -17.73 14.08 -49.77
C GLN A 180 -16.89 14.43 -48.54
N GLU A 181 -16.14 15.54 -48.58
CA GLU A 181 -15.40 16.05 -47.42
C GLU A 181 -16.33 16.55 -46.30
N LEU A 182 -17.40 17.28 -46.63
CA LEU A 182 -18.43 17.70 -45.67
C LEU A 182 -19.08 16.49 -44.98
N MET A 183 -19.39 15.43 -45.74
CA MET A 183 -19.91 14.19 -45.16
C MET A 183 -18.88 13.50 -44.25
N GLY A 184 -17.60 13.57 -44.58
CA GLY A 184 -16.51 13.10 -43.71
C GLY A 184 -16.45 13.87 -42.40
N LEU A 185 -16.52 15.21 -42.47
CA LEU A 185 -16.53 16.09 -41.31
C LEU A 185 -17.76 15.89 -40.43
N ILE A 186 -18.95 15.67 -41.01
CA ILE A 186 -20.18 15.39 -40.24
C ILE A 186 -20.04 14.09 -39.44
N LYS A 187 -19.50 13.03 -40.06
CA LYS A 187 -19.27 11.75 -39.35
C LYS A 187 -18.26 11.91 -38.22
N GLU A 188 -17.21 12.67 -38.45
CA GLU A 188 -16.21 12.93 -37.41
C GLU A 188 -16.79 13.78 -36.28
N MET A 189 -17.63 14.78 -36.61
CA MET A 189 -18.37 15.57 -35.63
C MET A 189 -19.28 14.71 -34.74
N ASP A 190 -19.94 13.69 -35.30
CA ASP A 190 -20.73 12.74 -34.52
C ASP A 190 -19.85 11.93 -33.53
N ILE A 191 -18.67 11.49 -33.96
CA ILE A 191 -17.68 10.77 -33.11
C ILE A 191 -17.20 11.67 -31.97
N GLN A 192 -16.83 12.92 -32.27
CA GLN A 192 -16.41 13.88 -31.25
C GLN A 192 -17.58 14.25 -30.32
N GLY A 193 -18.82 14.27 -30.83
CA GLY A 193 -20.03 14.47 -30.03
C GLY A 193 -20.24 13.41 -28.95
N GLU A 194 -20.06 12.12 -29.27
CA GLU A 194 -20.12 11.04 -28.27
C GLU A 194 -19.02 11.14 -27.22
N LYS A 195 -17.85 11.63 -27.63
CA LYS A 195 -16.70 11.82 -26.76
C LYS A 195 -16.85 13.01 -25.82
N LEU A 196 -17.43 14.12 -26.28
CA LEU A 196 -17.84 15.25 -25.44
C LEU A 196 -18.89 14.84 -24.42
N LYS A 197 -19.87 14.02 -24.81
CA LYS A 197 -20.85 13.45 -23.86
C LYS A 197 -20.17 12.56 -22.81
N TRP A 198 -19.11 11.84 -23.17
CA TRP A 198 -18.33 11.08 -22.19
C TRP A 198 -17.58 12.03 -21.25
N LEU A 199 -16.89 13.06 -21.77
CA LEU A 199 -16.16 14.03 -20.96
C LEU A 199 -17.08 14.74 -19.96
N ASN A 200 -18.20 15.29 -20.40
CA ASN A 200 -19.16 15.97 -19.53
C ASN A 200 -19.74 15.07 -18.43
N ARG A 201 -19.87 13.76 -18.70
CA ARG A 201 -20.34 12.79 -17.69
C ARG A 201 -19.27 12.49 -16.63
N ASN A 202 -17.99 12.52 -16.99
CA ASN A 202 -16.88 12.18 -16.09
C ASN A 202 -16.22 13.42 -15.49
N GLU A 203 -16.57 14.63 -15.94
CA GLU A 203 -16.01 15.91 -15.50
C GLU A 203 -16.09 16.08 -13.98
N ALA A 204 -17.27 15.91 -13.39
CA ALA A 204 -17.43 16.04 -11.94
C ALA A 204 -16.61 15.02 -11.14
N GLU A 205 -16.49 13.79 -11.65
CA GLU A 205 -15.69 12.74 -11.02
C GLU A 205 -14.20 13.09 -11.07
N VAL A 206 -13.67 13.50 -12.22
CA VAL A 206 -12.27 13.88 -12.38
C VAL A 206 -11.93 15.15 -11.59
N LEU A 207 -12.77 16.20 -11.65
CA LEU A 207 -12.56 17.47 -10.94
C LEU A 207 -12.68 17.35 -9.42
N SER A 208 -13.51 16.44 -8.91
CA SER A 208 -13.57 16.16 -7.46
C SER A 208 -12.29 15.51 -6.90
N ASN A 209 -11.42 15.03 -7.79
CA ASN A 209 -10.20 14.29 -7.48
C ASN A 209 -8.91 15.06 -7.87
N THR A 210 -9.02 16.32 -8.32
CA THR A 210 -7.90 17.22 -8.68
C THR A 210 -7.76 18.31 -7.62
#